data_AF-A0A849T838-F1
#
_entry.id   AF-A0A849T838-F1
#
_cell.length_a   1.000
_cell.length_b   1.000
_cell.length_c   1.000
_cell.angle_alpha   90.00
_cell.angle_beta   90.00
_cell.angle_gamma   90.00
#
_symmetry.space_group_name_H-M   'P 1'
#
loop_
_entity.id
_entity.type
_entity.pdbx_description
1 polymer ?
#
loop_
_entity_poly.entity_id
_entity_poly.type
_entity_poly.pdbx_seq_one_letter_code
_entity_poly.pdbx_strand_id
1 'polypeptide(L)'
;MYFLPYKEKFLSHASGLQCPLRHGAMTHSLHEKIFLVDGEVAIIGGRNVSDSSFNGKDLEVKMQGEVVGQIQDHFKIMFDFLLDMKVKSQCMMSEDDSCEKSLNNLKFSSDNLDFFPKQTVFEDGEEARLLSHEAVLHHFQKKMNREERLQQRDDILDTVINIPFKTLKAYQYFMMPTERFKNYLNENLDKGNKIEIITNSLESGKFSSNSGYIYALPDTLDFVERGMAVYQWERNQKLHYVHEKVLIFDNEQVIIGSHNFVTGSTGVSNEIAVQIKSKNLAEKLTIVFDEEKNNASITKKVESSFLKLEMNELKKKIKFFRGRIIKGVLREIY
;
A
#
# COMPACT_ATOMS: atom_id res chain seq x y z
N MET A 1 2.69 -20.17 -12.56
CA MET A 1 3.01 -19.31 -11.40
C MET A 1 3.64 -18.00 -11.89
N TYR A 2 3.03 -16.86 -11.58
CA TYR A 2 3.58 -15.55 -11.96
C TYR A 2 4.07 -14.81 -10.72
N PHE A 3 5.36 -14.45 -10.73
CA PHE A 3 5.99 -13.70 -9.64
C PHE A 3 6.75 -12.52 -10.24
N LEU A 4 6.34 -11.29 -9.92
CA LEU A 4 7.06 -10.06 -10.30
C LEU A 4 7.65 -9.42 -9.04
N PRO A 5 8.84 -9.83 -8.58
CA PRO A 5 9.60 -9.03 -7.63
C PRO A 5 10.27 -7.92 -8.44
N TYR A 6 9.51 -6.90 -8.85
CA TYR A 6 10.09 -5.78 -9.58
C TYR A 6 10.41 -4.65 -8.62
N LYS A 7 11.70 -4.51 -8.32
CA LYS A 7 12.25 -3.32 -7.66
C LYS A 7 13.27 -2.68 -8.59
N GLU A 8 12.89 -2.33 -9.81
CA GLU A 8 13.73 -1.41 -10.59
C GLU A 8 13.46 0.02 -10.16
N LYS A 9 14.56 0.73 -9.89
CA LYS A 9 14.60 2.17 -10.07
C LYS A 9 14.47 2.43 -11.57
N PHE A 10 13.25 2.68 -12.05
CA PHE A 10 13.06 3.22 -13.39
C PHE A 10 13.80 4.57 -13.45
N LEU A 11 14.86 4.63 -14.27
CA LEU A 11 15.80 5.74 -14.50
C LEU A 11 17.08 5.74 -13.63
N SER A 12 18.10 5.00 -14.07
CA SER A 12 19.49 5.39 -13.83
C SER A 12 20.43 5.26 -15.04
N HIS A 13 19.95 4.92 -16.24
CA HIS A 13 20.84 4.62 -17.37
C HIS A 13 20.38 5.21 -18.72
N ALA A 14 19.88 6.45 -18.71
CA ALA A 14 19.90 7.27 -19.92
C ALA A 14 20.99 8.34 -19.75
N SER A 15 22.02 8.25 -20.59
CA SER A 15 23.25 9.06 -20.64
C SER A 15 24.42 8.59 -19.75
N GLY A 16 25.51 8.17 -20.41
CA GLY A 16 26.80 7.77 -19.82
C GLY A 16 27.58 8.94 -19.23
N LEU A 17 26.97 9.66 -18.30
CA LEU A 17 27.65 10.49 -17.32
C LEU A 17 27.36 9.89 -15.95
N GLN A 18 28.42 9.43 -15.28
CA GLN A 18 28.39 9.05 -13.88
C GLN A 18 27.91 10.27 -13.07
N CYS A 19 26.61 10.30 -12.78
CA CYS A 19 25.94 11.44 -12.16
C CYS A 19 26.13 11.35 -10.65
N PRO A 20 26.91 12.25 -10.02
CA PRO A 20 27.12 12.24 -8.58
C PRO A 20 25.83 12.67 -7.88
N LEU A 21 25.30 11.81 -7.00
CA LEU A 21 24.36 12.14 -5.92
C LEU A 21 23.29 13.22 -6.26
N ARG A 22 22.32 12.90 -7.14
CA ARG A 22 21.08 13.69 -7.19
C ARG A 22 20.10 13.21 -6.12
N HIS A 23 20.08 13.92 -5.00
CA HIS A 23 18.95 13.97 -4.08
C HIS A 23 17.73 14.52 -4.83
N GLY A 24 16.74 13.68 -5.16
CA GLY A 24 15.44 14.15 -5.70
C GLY A 24 14.92 13.51 -7.00
N ALA A 25 15.31 12.27 -7.35
CA ALA A 25 14.62 11.54 -8.42
C ALA A 25 13.39 10.79 -7.85
N MET A 26 12.20 11.12 -8.35
CA MET A 26 10.98 10.30 -8.17
C MET A 26 11.28 8.87 -8.64
N THR A 27 11.13 7.87 -7.77
CA THR A 27 11.14 6.46 -8.20
C THR A 27 9.71 6.01 -8.32
N HIS A 28 9.16 6.00 -9.53
CA HIS A 28 7.91 5.30 -9.82
C HIS A 28 8.06 3.83 -9.42
N SER A 29 7.04 3.27 -8.77
CA SER A 29 7.13 1.93 -8.19
C SER A 29 5.93 1.06 -8.54
N LEU A 30 6.19 -0.21 -8.83
CA LEU A 30 5.14 -1.22 -8.82
C LEU A 30 4.98 -1.67 -7.38
N HIS A 31 3.94 -1.18 -6.73
CA HIS A 31 3.67 -1.49 -5.34
C HIS A 31 2.60 -2.58 -5.18
N GLU A 32 2.28 -3.28 -6.27
CA GLU A 32 1.31 -4.36 -6.31
C GLU A 32 1.95 -5.67 -5.86
N LYS A 33 1.24 -6.46 -5.03
CA LYS A 33 1.67 -7.80 -4.63
C LYS A 33 0.60 -8.79 -5.03
N ILE A 34 0.86 -9.49 -6.12
CA ILE A 34 -0.06 -10.44 -6.75
C ILE A 34 0.62 -11.79 -6.82
N PHE A 35 -0.09 -12.80 -6.34
CA PHE A 35 0.29 -14.19 -6.50
C PHE A 35 -0.88 -14.93 -7.16
N LEU A 36 -0.68 -15.39 -8.40
CA LEU A 36 -1.74 -16.00 -9.21
C LEU A 36 -1.34 -17.40 -9.68
N VAL A 37 -2.27 -18.34 -9.53
CA VAL A 37 -2.13 -19.75 -9.91
C VAL A 37 -3.28 -20.12 -10.83
N ASP A 38 -2.93 -20.43 -12.09
CA ASP A 38 -3.81 -21.00 -13.13
C ASP A 38 -5.11 -20.23 -13.44
N GLY A 39 -5.24 -19.00 -12.95
CA GLY A 39 -6.48 -18.24 -13.05
C GLY A 39 -7.58 -18.72 -12.09
N GLU A 40 -7.26 -19.63 -11.17
CA GLU A 40 -8.22 -20.24 -10.23
C GLU A 40 -8.04 -19.74 -8.79
N VAL A 41 -6.81 -19.41 -8.42
CA VAL A 41 -6.45 -18.93 -7.08
C VAL A 41 -5.60 -17.67 -7.18
N ALA A 42 -5.99 -16.65 -6.43
CA ALA A 42 -5.17 -15.45 -6.23
C ALA A 42 -4.89 -15.21 -4.75
N ILE A 43 -3.70 -14.71 -4.43
CA ILE A 43 -3.36 -14.12 -3.14
C ILE A 43 -2.89 -12.69 -3.39
N ILE A 44 -3.47 -11.73 -2.69
CA ILE A 44 -3.01 -10.33 -2.68
C ILE A 44 -2.88 -9.83 -1.24
N GLY A 45 -2.12 -8.75 -1.03
CA GLY A 45 -1.97 -8.14 0.29
C GLY A 45 -0.90 -7.06 0.31
N GLY A 46 -0.36 -6.79 1.51
CA GLY A 46 0.68 -5.77 1.71
C GLY A 46 2.11 -6.29 1.65
N ARG A 47 2.33 -7.61 1.78
CA ARG A 47 3.66 -8.19 2.05
C ARG A 47 4.53 -8.34 0.82
N ASN A 48 5.78 -7.91 0.96
CA ASN A 48 6.81 -8.17 -0.04
C ASN A 48 7.48 -9.52 0.26
N VAL A 49 7.69 -10.33 -0.77
CA VAL A 49 8.43 -11.60 -0.63
C VAL A 49 9.94 -11.36 -0.44
N SER A 50 10.44 -10.17 -0.79
CA SER A 50 11.83 -9.79 -0.53
C SER A 50 12.13 -9.53 0.95
N ASP A 51 11.11 -9.45 1.82
CA ASP A 51 11.28 -9.16 3.24
C ASP A 51 11.76 -10.41 3.99
N SER A 52 13.06 -10.67 3.90
CA SER A 52 13.74 -11.89 4.39
C SER A 52 13.54 -12.19 5.88
N SER A 53 13.14 -11.20 6.67
CA SER A 53 12.93 -11.35 8.12
C SER A 53 11.47 -11.56 8.53
N PHE A 54 10.51 -11.33 7.62
CA PHE A 54 9.05 -11.46 7.86
C PHE A 54 8.57 -10.87 9.21
N ASN A 55 9.24 -9.81 9.69
CA ASN A 55 9.00 -9.19 10.98
C ASN A 55 7.99 -8.03 10.91
N GLY A 56 7.52 -7.68 9.71
CA GLY A 56 6.35 -6.85 9.51
C GLY A 56 5.08 -7.66 9.70
N LYS A 57 4.20 -7.20 10.60
CA LYS A 57 2.81 -7.66 10.66
C LYS A 57 2.13 -7.21 9.38
N ASP A 58 1.68 -8.16 8.59
CA ASP A 58 1.04 -7.91 7.30
C ASP A 58 -0.07 -8.95 7.11
N LEU A 59 -0.97 -8.66 6.18
CA LEU A 59 -2.14 -9.48 5.89
C LEU A 59 -2.25 -9.70 4.38
N GLU A 60 -2.51 -10.94 4.03
CA GLU A 60 -2.85 -11.35 2.68
C GLU A 60 -4.21 -12.04 2.69
N VAL A 61 -4.93 -11.94 1.58
CA VAL A 61 -6.19 -12.64 1.35
C VAL A 61 -6.04 -13.59 0.17
N LYS A 62 -6.38 -14.86 0.37
CA LYS A 62 -6.57 -15.83 -0.71
C LYS A 62 -8.01 -15.78 -1.19
N MET A 63 -8.17 -15.78 -2.50
CA MET A 63 -9.46 -15.72 -3.18
C MET A 63 -9.55 -16.81 -4.25
N GLN A 64 -10.78 -17.24 -4.51
CA GLN A 64 -11.19 -18.12 -5.59
C GLN A 64 -12.50 -17.56 -6.18
N GLY A 65 -12.85 -17.94 -7.41
CA GLY A 65 -14.06 -17.45 -8.09
C GLY A 65 -13.83 -16.23 -8.97
N GLU A 66 -14.89 -15.51 -9.32
CA GLU A 66 -14.89 -14.48 -10.38
C GLU A 66 -13.86 -13.37 -10.19
N VAL A 67 -13.58 -12.98 -8.94
CA VAL A 67 -12.58 -11.95 -8.62
C VAL A 67 -11.16 -12.32 -9.10
N VAL A 68 -10.85 -13.62 -9.19
CA VAL A 68 -9.56 -14.10 -9.70
C VAL A 68 -9.39 -13.77 -11.18
N GLY A 69 -10.48 -13.80 -11.96
CA GLY A 69 -10.47 -13.36 -13.36
C GLY A 69 -10.11 -11.87 -13.49
N GLN A 70 -10.69 -11.01 -12.65
CA GLN A 70 -10.35 -9.57 -12.62
C GLN A 70 -8.86 -9.35 -12.30
N ILE A 71 -8.33 -10.08 -11.31
CA ILE A 71 -6.92 -10.03 -10.92
C ILE A 71 -6.02 -10.50 -12.06
N GLN A 72 -6.40 -11.57 -12.75
CA GLN A 72 -5.64 -12.09 -13.89
C GLN A 72 -5.60 -11.11 -15.05
N ASP A 73 -6.72 -10.49 -15.39
CA ASP A 73 -6.79 -9.51 -16.48
C ASP A 73 -5.95 -8.27 -16.16
N HIS A 74 -6.05 -7.77 -14.93
CA HIS A 74 -5.19 -6.69 -14.45
C HIS A 74 -3.70 -7.05 -14.51
N PHE A 75 -3.33 -8.25 -14.06
CA PHE A 75 -1.96 -8.74 -14.12
C PHE A 75 -1.44 -8.76 -15.56
N LYS A 76 -2.23 -9.23 -16.53
CA LYS A 76 -1.84 -9.24 -17.96
C LYS A 76 -1.58 -7.84 -18.49
N ILE A 77 -2.47 -6.87 -18.19
CA ILE A 77 -2.31 -5.48 -18.62
C ILE A 77 -1.00 -4.89 -18.08
N MET A 78 -0.75 -5.05 -16.77
CA MET A 78 0.48 -4.57 -16.15
C MET A 78 1.71 -5.29 -16.71
N PHE A 79 1.62 -6.59 -16.92
CA PHE A 79 2.72 -7.38 -17.45
C PHE A 79 3.10 -7.00 -18.89
N ASP A 80 2.10 -6.82 -19.77
CA ASP A 80 2.30 -6.35 -21.13
C ASP A 80 2.91 -4.94 -21.17
N PHE A 81 2.44 -4.05 -20.29
CA PHE A 81 3.02 -2.72 -20.12
C PHE A 81 4.51 -2.78 -19.72
N LEU A 82 4.86 -3.64 -18.76
CA LEU A 82 6.25 -3.78 -18.30
C LEU A 82 7.14 -4.45 -19.33
N LEU A 83 6.62 -5.43 -20.07
CA LEU A 83 7.32 -5.99 -21.21
C LEU A 83 7.60 -4.89 -22.23
N ASP A 84 6.59 -4.15 -22.68
CA ASP A 84 6.77 -3.03 -23.63
C ASP A 84 7.79 -1.99 -23.14
N MET A 85 7.76 -1.63 -21.86
CA MET A 85 8.80 -0.75 -21.28
C MET A 85 10.20 -1.36 -21.33
N LYS A 86 10.32 -2.65 -21.00
CA LYS A 86 11.61 -3.37 -21.04
C LYS A 86 12.13 -3.49 -22.47
N VAL A 87 11.25 -3.80 -23.43
CA VAL A 87 11.54 -3.81 -24.87
C VAL A 87 12.05 -2.45 -25.31
N LYS A 88 11.31 -1.37 -25.03
CA LYS A 88 11.71 -0.01 -25.43
C LYS A 88 13.04 0.41 -24.81
N SER A 89 13.26 0.11 -23.53
CA SER A 89 14.50 0.49 -22.86
C SER A 89 15.73 -0.31 -23.31
N GLN A 90 15.58 -1.60 -23.61
CA GLN A 90 16.70 -2.48 -24.00
C GLN A 90 16.94 -2.49 -25.52
N CYS A 91 15.88 -2.51 -26.34
CA CYS A 91 16.00 -2.61 -27.79
C CYS A 91 16.30 -1.26 -28.48
N MET A 92 16.01 -0.11 -27.87
CA MET A 92 16.44 1.19 -28.44
C MET A 92 17.95 1.44 -28.31
N MET A 93 18.68 0.59 -27.57
CA MET A 93 20.13 0.67 -27.40
C MET A 93 20.92 -0.34 -28.25
N SER A 94 20.24 -1.26 -28.94
CA SER A 94 20.88 -2.27 -29.80
C SER A 94 20.59 -1.99 -31.27
N GLU A 95 21.62 -1.86 -32.10
CA GLU A 95 21.49 -1.68 -33.55
C GLU A 95 21.08 -2.97 -34.31
N ASP A 96 20.94 -4.10 -33.60
CA ASP A 96 20.66 -5.43 -34.19
C ASP A 96 19.26 -5.98 -33.85
N ASP A 97 18.61 -6.64 -34.84
CA ASP A 97 17.32 -7.36 -34.78
C ASP A 97 17.24 -8.52 -33.75
N SER A 98 18.30 -8.73 -32.96
CA SER A 98 18.38 -9.83 -31.97
C SER A 98 17.37 -9.69 -30.82
N CYS A 99 16.97 -8.45 -30.51
CA CYS A 99 16.05 -8.15 -29.42
C CYS A 99 14.63 -8.65 -29.73
N GLU A 100 14.14 -8.41 -30.95
CA GLU A 100 12.80 -8.81 -31.41
C GLU A 100 12.63 -10.34 -31.45
N LYS A 101 13.69 -11.07 -31.85
CA LYS A 101 13.72 -12.54 -31.80
C LYS A 101 13.69 -13.10 -30.38
N SER A 102 14.40 -12.46 -29.44
CA SER A 102 14.44 -12.89 -28.03
C SER A 102 13.08 -12.69 -27.34
N LEU A 103 12.32 -11.68 -27.76
CA LEU A 103 10.98 -11.38 -27.27
C LEU A 103 9.91 -12.30 -27.85
N ASN A 104 9.98 -12.61 -29.14
CA ASN A 104 9.11 -13.61 -29.78
C ASN A 104 9.29 -15.03 -29.20
N ASN A 105 10.41 -15.27 -28.51
CA ASN A 105 10.70 -16.50 -27.78
C ASN A 105 10.21 -16.50 -26.32
N LEU A 106 9.68 -15.38 -25.80
CA LEU A 106 8.95 -15.35 -24.51
C LEU A 106 7.56 -15.98 -24.72
N LYS A 107 7.52 -17.25 -25.07
CA LYS A 107 6.31 -18.06 -24.97
C LYS A 107 6.08 -18.39 -23.50
N PHE A 108 5.04 -17.80 -22.92
CA PHE A 108 4.56 -18.21 -21.60
C PHE A 108 3.95 -19.61 -21.73
N SER A 109 4.74 -20.61 -21.38
CA SER A 109 4.30 -22.00 -21.25
C SER A 109 3.47 -22.13 -19.96
N SER A 110 2.23 -22.61 -20.09
CA SER A 110 1.27 -22.87 -19.01
C SER A 110 1.65 -24.04 -18.10
N ASP A 111 2.68 -24.80 -18.44
CA ASP A 111 2.85 -26.14 -17.87
C ASP A 111 3.95 -26.14 -16.81
N ASN A 112 3.62 -25.71 -15.58
CA ASN A 112 4.38 -26.07 -14.40
C ASN A 112 3.50 -26.00 -13.14
N LEU A 113 2.95 -27.15 -12.76
CA LEU A 113 2.15 -27.37 -11.56
C LEU A 113 3.07 -27.99 -10.50
N ASP A 114 3.42 -27.22 -9.47
CA ASP A 114 3.63 -27.75 -8.11
C ASP A 114 4.09 -26.65 -7.13
N PHE A 115 3.14 -26.13 -6.35
CA PHE A 115 3.24 -25.81 -4.92
C PHE A 115 1.88 -25.24 -4.48
N PHE A 116 1.39 -25.54 -3.27
CA PHE A 116 0.70 -24.61 -2.32
C PHE A 116 -0.01 -25.40 -1.19
N PRO A 117 0.05 -24.93 0.06
CA PRO A 117 -0.66 -25.53 1.19
C PRO A 117 -2.18 -25.27 1.14
N LYS A 118 -2.95 -26.15 1.79
CA LYS A 118 -4.42 -26.02 1.99
C LYS A 118 -4.75 -24.69 2.69
N GLN A 119 -5.75 -23.99 2.16
CA GLN A 119 -6.26 -22.75 2.74
C GLN A 119 -7.80 -22.75 2.77
N THR A 120 -8.34 -21.97 3.69
CA THR A 120 -9.76 -21.85 4.02
C THR A 120 -10.58 -21.30 2.86
N VAL A 121 -11.79 -21.86 2.67
CA VAL A 121 -12.79 -21.46 1.67
C VAL A 121 -13.85 -20.62 2.39
N PHE A 122 -14.35 -19.57 1.73
CA PHE A 122 -15.52 -18.81 2.17
C PHE A 122 -16.76 -19.21 1.34
N GLU A 123 -17.95 -19.18 1.96
CA GLU A 123 -19.23 -19.66 1.39
C GLU A 123 -19.97 -18.59 0.55
N ASP A 124 -20.94 -19.03 -0.26
CA ASP A 124 -21.76 -18.21 -1.16
C ASP A 124 -22.53 -17.07 -0.46
N GLY A 125 -22.66 -15.92 -1.15
CA GLY A 125 -23.34 -14.70 -0.68
C GLY A 125 -22.42 -13.51 -0.37
N GLU A 126 -21.10 -13.72 -0.51
CA GLU A 126 -20.06 -12.71 -0.36
C GLU A 126 -19.67 -12.12 -1.72
N GLU A 127 -19.47 -10.81 -1.79
CA GLU A 127 -19.03 -10.12 -3.02
C GLU A 127 -17.58 -9.66 -2.87
N ALA A 128 -16.73 -10.00 -3.83
CA ALA A 128 -15.37 -9.48 -3.93
C ALA A 128 -15.15 -8.83 -5.31
N ARG A 129 -14.51 -7.65 -5.32
CA ARG A 129 -14.08 -7.00 -6.57
C ARG A 129 -12.70 -6.40 -6.44
N LEU A 130 -11.97 -6.41 -7.55
CA LEU A 130 -10.67 -5.78 -7.67
C LEU A 130 -10.82 -4.25 -7.68
N LEU A 131 -9.88 -3.58 -7.04
CA LEU A 131 -9.65 -2.14 -7.12
C LEU A 131 -8.17 -1.92 -7.51
N SER A 132 -7.91 -1.02 -8.45
CA SER A 132 -6.55 -0.71 -8.90
C SER A 132 -6.28 0.79 -8.94
N HIS A 133 -5.00 1.11 -8.86
CA HIS A 133 -4.49 2.45 -9.15
C HIS A 133 -3.21 2.33 -9.98
N GLU A 134 -3.12 3.09 -11.07
CA GLU A 134 -2.17 2.82 -12.17
C GLU A 134 -1.29 4.03 -12.51
N ALA A 135 -0.73 4.69 -11.49
CA ALA A 135 0.04 5.93 -11.67
C ALA A 135 1.27 5.77 -12.58
N VAL A 136 1.94 4.62 -12.53
CA VAL A 136 3.13 4.33 -13.35
C VAL A 136 2.74 4.16 -14.81
N LEU A 137 1.71 3.36 -15.08
CA LEU A 137 1.19 3.18 -16.43
C LEU A 137 0.76 4.51 -17.04
N HIS A 138 -0.01 5.31 -16.29
CA HIS A 138 -0.45 6.62 -16.75
C HIS A 138 0.71 7.61 -16.94
N HIS A 139 1.76 7.55 -16.11
CA HIS A 139 2.96 8.35 -16.35
C HIS A 139 3.60 8.03 -17.70
N PHE A 140 3.83 6.75 -17.99
CA PHE A 140 4.63 6.35 -19.15
C PHE A 140 3.81 6.29 -20.45
N GLN A 141 2.55 5.86 -20.41
CA GLN A 141 1.70 5.78 -21.60
C GLN A 141 1.01 7.12 -21.92
N LYS A 142 0.48 7.81 -20.90
CA LYS A 142 -0.29 9.05 -21.08
C LYS A 142 0.56 10.31 -20.87
N LYS A 143 1.84 10.17 -20.52
CA LYS A 143 2.78 11.28 -20.24
C LYS A 143 2.28 12.23 -19.14
N MET A 144 1.47 11.71 -18.21
CA MET A 144 0.93 12.53 -17.13
C MET A 144 2.04 13.08 -16.25
N ASN A 145 1.97 14.38 -15.98
CA ASN A 145 2.81 15.07 -15.01
C ASN A 145 2.34 14.77 -13.57
N ARG A 146 3.05 15.32 -12.58
CA ARG A 146 2.79 15.04 -11.17
C ARG A 146 1.39 15.50 -10.71
N GLU A 147 0.96 16.68 -11.12
CA GLU A 147 -0.34 17.24 -10.70
C GLU A 147 -1.48 16.44 -11.32
N GLU A 148 -1.35 16.07 -12.60
CA GLU A 148 -2.31 15.21 -13.30
C GLU A 148 -2.44 13.84 -12.62
N ARG A 149 -1.31 13.21 -12.22
CA ARG A 149 -1.35 11.93 -11.50
C ARG A 149 -1.97 12.02 -10.11
N LEU A 150 -1.82 13.14 -9.41
CA LEU A 150 -2.47 13.33 -8.10
C LEU A 150 -3.98 13.57 -8.22
N GLN A 151 -4.45 13.95 -9.40
CA GLN A 151 -5.86 14.20 -9.71
C GLN A 151 -6.51 13.06 -10.52
N GLN A 152 -5.74 12.06 -10.94
CA GLN A 152 -6.24 10.94 -11.70
C GLN A 152 -7.25 10.12 -10.89
N ARG A 153 -8.09 9.37 -11.61
CA ARG A 153 -8.95 8.35 -10.99
C ARG A 153 -8.07 7.32 -10.29
N ASP A 154 -8.39 7.06 -9.02
CA ASP A 154 -7.74 6.08 -8.16
C ASP A 154 -8.86 5.21 -7.61
N ASP A 155 -9.12 4.05 -8.22
CA ASP A 155 -10.33 3.28 -7.92
C ASP A 155 -10.37 2.80 -6.46
N ILE A 156 -9.20 2.65 -5.84
CA ILE A 156 -9.04 2.29 -4.43
C ILE A 156 -9.48 3.47 -3.55
N LEU A 157 -8.84 4.63 -3.71
CA LEU A 157 -9.17 5.82 -2.91
C LEU A 157 -10.59 6.30 -3.19
N ASP A 158 -11.00 6.34 -4.45
CA ASP A 158 -12.33 6.78 -4.90
C ASP A 158 -13.42 5.88 -4.32
N THR A 159 -13.20 4.55 -4.28
CA THR A 159 -14.13 3.64 -3.60
C THR A 159 -14.17 3.93 -2.10
N VAL A 160 -13.02 3.99 -1.43
CA VAL A 160 -12.93 4.16 0.02
C VAL A 160 -13.62 5.44 0.49
N ILE A 161 -13.37 6.58 -0.14
CA ILE A 161 -13.96 7.86 0.30
C ILE A 161 -15.47 7.96 0.03
N ASN A 162 -16.05 7.03 -0.71
CA ASN A 162 -17.49 6.96 -0.99
C ASN A 162 -18.21 5.89 -0.16
N ILE A 163 -17.50 5.11 0.66
CA ILE A 163 -18.12 4.15 1.57
C ILE A 163 -18.73 4.90 2.76
N PRO A 164 -20.06 4.84 2.99
CA PRO A 164 -20.66 5.30 4.23
C PRO A 164 -20.35 4.29 5.34
N PHE A 165 -20.11 4.79 6.56
CA PHE A 165 -19.91 3.92 7.73
C PHE A 165 -20.34 4.59 9.03
N LYS A 166 -20.53 3.79 10.08
CA LYS A 166 -20.63 4.25 11.48
C LYS A 166 -19.36 3.98 12.29
N THR A 167 -18.67 2.90 11.96
CA THR A 167 -17.41 2.50 12.55
C THR A 167 -16.41 2.12 11.47
N LEU A 168 -15.20 2.67 11.57
CA LEU A 168 -14.05 2.30 10.76
C LEU A 168 -12.93 1.82 11.68
N LYS A 169 -12.43 0.61 11.45
CA LYS A 169 -11.20 0.09 12.04
C LYS A 169 -10.15 -0.06 10.96
N ALA A 170 -8.93 0.38 11.22
CA ALA A 170 -7.88 0.35 10.21
C ALA A 170 -6.51 -0.02 10.76
N TYR A 171 -5.76 -0.77 9.96
CA TYR A 171 -4.30 -0.79 10.08
C TYR A 171 -3.72 0.12 9.01
N GLN A 172 -2.83 1.01 9.42
CA GLN A 172 -2.12 1.92 8.53
C GLN A 172 -0.65 1.96 8.89
N TYR A 173 0.22 2.03 7.87
CA TYR A 173 1.67 2.00 8.09
C TYR A 173 2.14 3.24 8.85
N PHE A 174 1.74 4.42 8.38
CA PHE A 174 1.87 5.70 9.06
C PHE A 174 0.69 6.60 8.70
N MET A 175 0.30 7.49 9.62
CA MET A 175 -0.78 8.46 9.42
C MET A 175 -0.30 9.66 8.59
N MET A 176 -0.10 9.44 7.29
CA MET A 176 0.32 10.45 6.31
C MET A 176 -0.68 10.60 5.15
N PRO A 177 -1.99 10.74 5.45
CA PRO A 177 -3.01 10.61 4.42
C PRO A 177 -2.89 11.68 3.35
N THR A 178 -3.32 11.35 2.13
CA THR A 178 -3.62 12.36 1.10
C THR A 178 -4.67 13.35 1.61
N GLU A 179 -4.73 14.56 1.05
CA GLU A 179 -5.75 15.54 1.45
C GLU A 179 -7.18 15.01 1.25
N ARG A 180 -7.41 14.22 0.19
CA ARG A 180 -8.70 13.57 -0.09
C ARG A 180 -9.10 12.60 1.03
N PHE A 181 -8.18 11.72 1.43
CA PHE A 181 -8.44 10.77 2.52
C PHE A 181 -8.53 11.47 3.88
N LYS A 182 -7.70 12.49 4.12
CA LYS A 182 -7.75 13.32 5.33
C LYS A 182 -9.11 14.02 5.48
N ASN A 183 -9.63 14.61 4.41
CA ASN A 183 -10.93 15.26 4.41
C ASN A 183 -12.05 14.24 4.69
N TYR A 184 -12.03 13.08 4.04
CA TYR A 184 -12.98 12.00 4.31
C TYR A 184 -12.98 11.56 5.78
N LEU A 185 -11.81 11.37 6.39
CA LEU A 185 -11.70 11.01 7.81
C LEU A 185 -12.25 12.12 8.71
N ASN A 186 -11.88 13.38 8.46
CA ASN A 186 -12.35 14.53 9.22
C ASN A 186 -13.87 14.71 9.14
N GLU A 187 -14.45 14.64 7.93
CA GLU A 187 -15.89 14.75 7.74
C GLU A 187 -16.67 13.64 8.46
N ASN A 188 -16.12 12.43 8.54
CA ASN A 188 -16.75 11.33 9.25
C ASN A 188 -16.63 11.49 10.78
N LEU A 189 -15.51 11.99 11.29
CA LEU A 189 -15.37 12.36 12.70
C LEU A 189 -16.36 13.47 13.08
N ASP A 190 -16.49 14.51 12.23
CA ASP A 190 -17.43 15.62 12.44
C ASP A 190 -18.90 15.14 12.43
N LYS A 191 -19.21 14.06 11.69
CA LYS A 191 -20.52 13.38 11.70
C LYS A 191 -20.74 12.48 12.94
N GLY A 192 -19.75 12.35 13.82
CA GLY A 192 -19.80 11.50 15.00
C GLY A 192 -19.56 10.01 14.73
N ASN A 193 -19.06 9.64 13.55
CA ASN A 193 -18.69 8.25 13.26
C ASN A 193 -17.40 7.89 14.01
N LYS A 194 -17.29 6.63 14.45
CA LYS A 194 -16.14 6.15 15.21
C LYS A 194 -15.03 5.69 14.28
N ILE A 195 -13.80 6.18 14.50
CA ILE A 195 -12.62 5.74 13.76
C ILE A 195 -11.55 5.26 14.75
N GLU A 196 -11.12 4.01 14.59
CA GLU A 196 -10.08 3.36 15.38
C GLU A 196 -8.94 2.92 14.45
N ILE A 197 -7.70 3.31 14.72
CA ILE A 197 -6.55 2.97 13.87
C ILE A 197 -5.41 2.38 14.70
N ILE A 198 -4.86 1.25 14.24
CA ILE A 198 -3.55 0.76 14.70
C ILE A 198 -2.48 1.21 13.69
N THR A 199 -1.46 1.91 14.18
CA THR A 199 -0.33 2.43 13.39
C THR A 199 0.99 2.21 14.13
N ASN A 200 2.12 2.37 13.44
CA ASN A 200 3.43 2.30 14.09
C ASN A 200 3.66 3.43 15.10
N SER A 201 4.35 3.09 16.18
CA SER A 201 4.90 4.00 17.19
C SER A 201 6.33 4.42 16.84
N LEU A 202 6.94 5.27 17.68
CA LEU A 202 8.37 5.56 17.56
C LEU A 202 9.24 4.32 17.78
N GLU A 203 8.79 3.36 18.60
CA GLU A 203 9.53 2.12 18.86
C GLU A 203 9.53 1.21 17.64
N SER A 204 8.36 0.90 17.09
CA SER A 204 8.25 0.07 15.88
C SER A 204 8.83 0.77 14.65
N GLY A 205 8.74 2.10 14.59
CA GLY A 205 9.38 2.92 13.57
C GLY A 205 10.89 2.70 13.45
N LYS A 206 11.59 2.26 14.52
CA LYS A 206 13.03 1.94 14.48
C LYS A 206 13.36 0.77 13.55
N PHE A 207 12.40 -0.13 13.33
CA PHE A 207 12.55 -1.32 12.50
C PHE A 207 12.04 -1.14 11.08
N SER A 208 11.28 -0.08 10.83
CA SER A 208 10.59 0.15 9.57
C SER A 208 10.99 1.52 8.97
N SER A 209 10.54 2.61 9.58
CA SER A 209 10.98 3.96 9.27
C SER A 209 10.72 4.98 10.41
N ASN A 210 11.81 5.44 11.04
CA ASN A 210 11.73 6.53 12.00
C ASN A 210 11.31 7.85 11.35
N SER A 211 11.68 8.10 10.08
CA SER A 211 11.32 9.36 9.42
C SER A 211 9.84 9.41 9.03
N GLY A 212 9.26 8.28 8.63
CA GLY A 212 7.82 8.16 8.36
C GLY A 212 6.99 8.49 9.61
N TYR A 213 7.35 7.87 10.74
CA TYR A 213 6.71 8.17 12.03
C TYR A 213 6.79 9.66 12.39
N ILE A 214 8.00 10.23 12.38
CA ILE A 214 8.22 11.64 12.76
C ILE A 214 7.45 12.58 11.84
N TYR A 215 7.37 12.27 10.54
CA TYR A 215 6.60 13.07 9.60
C TYR A 215 5.10 13.03 9.92
N ALA A 216 4.57 11.85 10.28
CA ALA A 216 3.16 11.61 10.55
C ALA A 216 2.65 12.24 11.86
N LEU A 217 3.54 12.52 12.82
CA LEU A 217 3.17 13.01 14.16
C LEU A 217 2.17 14.18 14.17
N PRO A 218 2.34 15.27 13.40
CA PRO A 218 1.39 16.39 13.43
C PRO A 218 -0.01 16.03 12.92
N ASP A 219 -0.09 15.18 11.89
CA ASP A 219 -1.39 14.73 11.36
C ASP A 219 -2.05 13.73 12.32
N THR A 220 -1.26 12.87 12.97
CA THR A 220 -1.74 11.98 14.04
C THR A 220 -2.34 12.77 15.21
N LEU A 221 -1.66 13.84 15.65
CA LEU A 221 -2.16 14.70 16.72
C LEU A 221 -3.50 15.36 16.35
N ASP A 222 -3.60 15.93 15.14
CA ASP A 222 -4.83 16.56 14.63
C ASP A 222 -6.01 15.57 14.65
N PHE A 223 -5.80 14.33 14.22
CA PHE A 223 -6.84 13.30 14.27
C PHE A 223 -7.23 12.89 15.70
N VAL A 224 -6.26 12.71 16.59
CA VAL A 224 -6.52 12.34 18.00
C VAL A 224 -7.29 13.45 18.71
N GLU A 225 -6.94 14.73 18.47
CA GLU A 225 -7.66 15.87 19.05
C GLU A 225 -9.09 16.00 18.51
N ARG A 226 -9.36 15.49 17.31
CA ARG A 226 -10.70 15.38 16.71
C ARG A 226 -11.49 14.15 17.14
N GLY A 227 -10.94 13.31 18.03
CA GLY A 227 -11.64 12.16 18.60
C GLY A 227 -11.38 10.83 17.89
N MET A 228 -10.45 10.76 16.93
CA MET A 228 -9.98 9.49 16.39
C MET A 228 -9.23 8.71 17.48
N ALA A 229 -9.57 7.43 17.66
CA ALA A 229 -8.85 6.56 18.57
C ALA A 229 -7.65 5.93 17.85
N VAL A 230 -6.45 6.39 18.20
CA VAL A 230 -5.20 5.86 17.62
C VAL A 230 -4.51 4.96 18.63
N TYR A 231 -4.07 3.80 18.16
CA TYR A 231 -3.33 2.79 18.91
C TYR A 231 -1.96 2.60 18.24
N GLN A 232 -0.90 2.80 19.00
CA GLN A 232 0.46 2.71 18.54
C GLN A 232 1.03 1.31 18.81
N TRP A 233 1.43 0.62 17.74
CA TRP A 233 2.10 -0.67 17.81
C TRP A 233 3.54 -0.50 18.29
N GLU A 234 3.89 -1.19 19.37
CA GLU A 234 5.22 -1.15 19.96
C GLU A 234 6.13 -2.18 19.29
N ARG A 235 5.85 -3.48 19.54
CA ARG A 235 6.44 -4.68 18.93
C ARG A 235 6.08 -5.89 19.79
N ASN A 236 6.25 -7.09 19.23
CA ASN A 236 6.36 -8.32 20.00
C ASN A 236 7.63 -9.10 19.60
N GLN A 237 7.80 -10.31 20.13
CA GLN A 237 8.99 -11.14 19.88
C GLN A 237 9.22 -11.48 18.40
N LYS A 238 8.16 -11.50 17.59
CA LYS A 238 8.20 -11.90 16.17
C LYS A 238 7.95 -10.73 15.22
N LEU A 239 7.03 -9.84 15.59
CA LEU A 239 6.53 -8.77 14.74
C LEU A 239 6.95 -7.42 15.33
N HIS A 240 7.81 -6.71 14.60
CA HIS A 240 8.46 -5.50 15.05
C HIS A 240 7.70 -4.23 14.66
N TYR A 241 6.89 -4.28 13.60
CA TYR A 241 6.11 -3.15 13.11
C TYR A 241 4.86 -3.64 12.37
N VAL A 242 3.87 -2.76 12.24
CA VAL A 242 2.68 -2.97 11.40
C VAL A 242 3.01 -2.53 9.99
N HIS A 243 2.63 -3.34 9.00
CA HIS A 243 2.71 -3.05 7.58
C HIS A 243 1.39 -3.40 6.85
N GLU A 244 0.36 -3.80 7.58
CA GLU A 244 -0.98 -4.04 7.03
C GLU A 244 -1.59 -2.76 6.45
N LYS A 245 -2.33 -2.90 5.35
CA LYS A 245 -3.19 -1.85 4.78
C LYS A 245 -4.60 -2.41 4.68
N VAL A 246 -5.29 -2.35 5.81
CA VAL A 246 -6.61 -2.95 5.99
C VAL A 246 -7.57 -1.90 6.51
N LEU A 247 -8.75 -1.81 5.91
CA LEU A 247 -9.87 -0.99 6.37
C LEU A 247 -11.07 -1.90 6.58
N ILE A 248 -11.70 -1.85 7.75
CA ILE A 248 -12.88 -2.64 8.12
C ILE A 248 -14.00 -1.65 8.44
N PHE A 249 -15.08 -1.69 7.66
CA PHE A 249 -16.22 -0.81 7.82
C PHE A 249 -17.41 -1.60 8.39
N ASP A 250 -17.95 -1.13 9.52
CA ASP A 250 -19.17 -1.63 10.17
C ASP A 250 -19.22 -3.14 10.46
N ASN A 251 -18.06 -3.81 10.48
CA ASN A 251 -17.95 -5.27 10.55
C ASN A 251 -18.68 -5.99 9.40
N GLU A 252 -18.83 -5.34 8.24
CA GLU A 252 -19.56 -5.88 7.09
C GLU A 252 -18.72 -5.94 5.82
N GLN A 253 -17.77 -5.01 5.66
CA GLN A 253 -16.90 -4.98 4.49
C GLN A 253 -15.46 -4.63 4.85
N VAL A 254 -14.55 -5.12 4.03
CA VAL A 254 -13.11 -4.98 4.23
C VAL A 254 -12.46 -4.54 2.92
N ILE A 255 -11.51 -3.62 3.00
CA ILE A 255 -10.54 -3.33 1.94
C ILE A 255 -9.18 -3.87 2.40
N ILE A 256 -8.58 -4.75 1.59
CA ILE A 256 -7.24 -5.31 1.84
C ILE A 256 -6.40 -5.11 0.58
N GLY A 257 -5.17 -4.62 0.73
CA GLY A 257 -4.29 -4.44 -0.43
C GLY A 257 -2.93 -3.85 -0.09
N SER A 258 -2.35 -3.17 -1.06
CA SER A 258 -1.03 -2.55 -0.97
C SER A 258 -1.07 -1.04 -0.68
N HIS A 259 -2.22 -0.39 -0.91
CA HIS A 259 -2.38 1.06 -0.87
C HIS A 259 -2.27 1.64 0.55
N ASN A 260 -1.31 2.54 0.79
CA ASN A 260 -1.09 3.16 2.11
C ASN A 260 -1.95 4.43 2.34
N PHE A 261 -2.76 4.84 1.37
CA PHE A 261 -3.60 6.06 1.42
C PHE A 261 -2.83 7.38 1.55
N VAL A 262 -1.59 7.32 1.08
CA VAL A 262 -0.60 8.39 1.11
C VAL A 262 -0.28 8.89 -0.30
N THR A 263 0.43 10.02 -0.39
CA THR A 263 0.75 10.62 -1.69
C THR A 263 1.72 9.78 -2.52
N GLY A 264 2.56 8.94 -1.92
CA GLY A 264 3.38 7.97 -2.65
C GLY A 264 2.54 6.91 -3.39
N SER A 265 1.49 6.41 -2.74
CA SER A 265 0.53 5.47 -3.34
C SER A 265 -0.22 6.13 -4.51
N THR A 266 -0.72 7.35 -4.32
CA THR A 266 -1.56 7.99 -5.35
C THR A 266 -0.77 8.65 -6.49
N GLY A 267 0.45 9.11 -6.23
CA GLY A 267 1.19 9.96 -7.17
C GLY A 267 2.23 9.23 -8.03
N VAL A 268 2.82 8.14 -7.52
CA VAL A 268 4.00 7.51 -8.15
C VAL A 268 3.98 5.98 -8.13
N SER A 269 2.99 5.35 -7.52
CA SER A 269 2.93 3.90 -7.39
C SER A 269 1.72 3.31 -8.10
N ASN A 270 1.89 2.13 -8.70
CA ASN A 270 0.75 1.28 -8.98
C ASN A 270 0.38 0.52 -7.71
N GLU A 271 -0.90 0.40 -7.43
CA GLU A 271 -1.44 -0.20 -6.22
C GLU A 271 -2.61 -1.12 -6.55
N ILE A 272 -2.81 -2.13 -5.71
CA ILE A 272 -3.88 -3.10 -5.85
C ILE A 272 -4.56 -3.32 -4.51
N ALA A 273 -5.89 -3.44 -4.52
CA ALA A 273 -6.68 -3.83 -3.37
C ALA A 273 -7.89 -4.65 -3.80
N VAL A 274 -8.50 -5.36 -2.87
CA VAL A 274 -9.82 -5.98 -3.09
C VAL A 274 -10.78 -5.44 -2.05
N GLN A 275 -11.96 -5.07 -2.53
CA GLN A 275 -13.12 -4.83 -1.68
C GLN A 275 -13.86 -6.14 -1.49
N ILE A 276 -14.05 -6.54 -0.23
CA ILE A 276 -14.75 -7.76 0.16
C ILE A 276 -15.93 -7.36 1.03
N LYS A 277 -17.16 -7.63 0.57
CA LYS A 277 -18.36 -7.54 1.40
C LYS A 277 -18.64 -8.91 1.98
N SER A 278 -18.12 -9.13 3.19
CA SER A 278 -18.32 -10.35 3.98
C SER A 278 -18.37 -9.96 5.44
N LYS A 279 -19.55 -10.09 6.05
CA LYS A 279 -19.72 -9.89 7.48
C LYS A 279 -18.88 -10.88 8.29
N ASN A 280 -18.77 -12.13 7.83
CA ASN A 280 -17.99 -13.14 8.51
C ASN A 280 -16.49 -12.78 8.57
N LEU A 281 -15.91 -12.38 7.44
CA LEU A 281 -14.51 -11.95 7.38
C LEU A 281 -14.29 -10.67 8.20
N ALA A 282 -15.17 -9.68 8.03
CA ALA A 282 -15.05 -8.41 8.72
C ALA A 282 -15.16 -8.56 10.24
N GLU A 283 -16.08 -9.39 10.75
CA GLU A 283 -16.19 -9.72 12.17
C GLU A 283 -14.92 -10.41 12.71
N LYS A 284 -14.38 -11.40 11.99
CA LYS A 284 -13.12 -12.08 12.37
C LYS A 284 -11.95 -11.10 12.47
N LEU A 285 -11.80 -10.23 11.48
CA LEU A 285 -10.73 -9.21 11.49
C LEU A 285 -10.97 -8.17 12.58
N THR A 286 -12.22 -7.83 12.88
CA THR A 286 -12.58 -6.96 14.00
C THR A 286 -12.20 -7.57 15.34
N ILE A 287 -12.40 -8.87 15.53
CA ILE A 287 -11.98 -9.57 16.75
C ILE A 287 -10.47 -9.47 16.91
N VAL A 288 -9.70 -9.78 15.86
CA VAL A 288 -8.23 -9.66 15.88
C VAL A 288 -7.79 -8.22 16.21
N PHE A 289 -8.41 -7.23 15.57
CA PHE A 289 -8.15 -5.81 15.84
C PHE A 289 -8.42 -5.44 17.30
N ASP A 290 -9.56 -5.89 17.85
CA ASP A 290 -9.96 -5.58 19.22
C ASP A 290 -9.09 -6.31 20.25
N GLU A 291 -8.64 -7.53 19.98
CA GLU A 291 -7.67 -8.22 20.82
C GLU A 291 -6.33 -7.49 20.84
N GLU A 292 -5.84 -7.06 19.68
CA GLU A 292 -4.55 -6.38 19.56
C GLU A 292 -4.57 -4.98 20.19
N LYS A 293 -5.62 -4.19 19.97
CA LYS A 293 -5.75 -2.84 20.56
C LYS A 293 -5.87 -2.88 22.09
N ASN A 294 -6.42 -3.96 22.64
CA ASN A 294 -6.58 -4.15 24.08
C ASN A 294 -5.36 -4.83 24.73
N ASN A 295 -4.41 -5.30 23.93
CA ASN A 295 -3.18 -5.91 24.42
C ASN A 295 -2.09 -4.86 24.67
N ALA A 296 -2.01 -4.38 25.91
CA ALA A 296 -1.04 -3.39 26.36
C ALA A 296 0.44 -3.79 26.19
N SER A 297 0.73 -5.08 25.95
CA SER A 297 2.10 -5.53 25.70
C SER A 297 2.60 -5.25 24.27
N ILE A 298 1.68 -5.02 23.33
CA ILE A 298 1.99 -4.83 21.91
C ILE A 298 1.44 -3.53 21.34
N THR A 299 0.36 -2.98 21.92
CA THR A 299 -0.20 -1.69 21.50
C THR A 299 -0.40 -0.75 22.68
N LYS A 300 -0.35 0.56 22.41
CA LYS A 300 -0.66 1.62 23.39
C LYS A 300 -1.66 2.58 22.78
N LYS A 301 -2.77 2.83 23.47
CA LYS A 301 -3.68 3.90 23.08
C LYS A 301 -2.96 5.24 23.23
N VAL A 302 -3.04 6.07 22.20
CA VAL A 302 -2.37 7.36 22.13
C VAL A 302 -3.26 8.45 22.71
N GLU A 303 -2.68 9.28 23.57
CA GLU A 303 -3.32 10.46 24.13
C GLU A 303 -2.68 11.73 23.54
N SER A 304 -3.49 12.79 23.35
CA SER A 304 -3.01 14.04 22.74
C SER A 304 -1.89 14.71 23.54
N SER A 305 -1.90 14.57 24.87
CA SER A 305 -0.85 15.09 25.76
C SER A 305 0.51 14.43 25.49
N PHE A 306 0.51 13.11 25.26
CA PHE A 306 1.71 12.35 24.92
C PHE A 306 2.28 12.79 23.56
N LEU A 307 1.43 12.89 22.53
CA LEU A 307 1.86 13.35 21.20
C LEU A 307 2.42 14.77 21.23
N LYS A 308 1.84 15.68 22.02
CA LYS A 308 2.36 17.05 22.19
C LYS A 308 3.75 17.07 22.79
N LEU A 309 4.01 16.24 23.79
CA LEU A 309 5.34 16.10 24.40
C LEU A 309 6.35 15.58 23.36
N GLU A 310 6.02 14.49 22.68
CA GLU A 310 6.88 13.89 21.67
C GLU A 310 7.14 14.83 20.48
N MET A 311 6.12 15.58 20.03
CA MET A 311 6.27 16.63 19.02
C MET A 311 7.20 17.76 19.47
N ASN A 312 7.18 18.12 20.75
CA ASN A 312 8.07 19.16 21.28
C ASN A 312 9.53 18.68 21.29
N GLU A 313 9.77 17.44 21.73
CA GLU A 313 11.11 16.81 21.71
C GLU A 313 11.65 16.68 20.28
N LEU A 314 10.79 16.31 19.33
CA LEU A 314 11.16 16.05 17.94
C LEU A 314 10.98 17.28 17.03
N LYS A 315 10.66 18.45 17.58
CA LYS A 315 10.29 19.68 16.83
C LYS A 315 11.27 20.04 15.71
N LYS A 316 12.58 19.94 15.98
CA LYS A 316 13.62 20.22 14.97
C LYS A 316 13.58 19.20 13.82
N LYS A 317 13.40 17.91 14.13
CA LYS A 317 13.29 16.82 13.12
C LYS A 317 11.99 16.93 12.33
N ILE A 318 10.87 17.23 12.99
CA ILE A 318 9.58 17.47 12.33
C ILE A 318 9.71 18.63 11.33
N LYS A 319 10.28 19.77 11.76
CA LYS A 319 10.50 20.93 10.89
C LYS A 319 11.40 20.59 9.69
N PHE A 320 12.43 19.77 9.92
CA PHE A 320 13.33 19.29 8.86
C PHE A 320 12.59 18.42 7.84
N PHE A 321 11.91 17.36 8.29
CA PHE A 321 11.21 16.42 7.41
C PHE A 321 9.98 17.02 6.70
N ARG A 322 9.27 17.96 7.34
CA ARG A 322 8.14 18.68 6.72
C ARG A 322 8.57 19.96 5.98
N GLY A 323 9.85 20.31 5.96
CA GLY A 323 10.39 21.45 5.23
C GLY A 323 10.30 21.27 3.71
N ARG A 324 10.14 22.37 2.95
CA ARG A 324 9.82 22.35 1.50
C ARG A 324 10.67 21.39 0.65
N ILE A 325 11.96 21.25 0.94
CA ILE A 325 12.89 20.41 0.15
C ILE A 325 12.68 18.91 0.42
N ILE A 326 12.50 18.53 1.69
CA ILE A 326 12.41 17.11 2.10
C ILE A 326 10.96 16.62 2.05
N LYS A 327 9.99 17.54 2.20
CA LYS A 327 8.56 17.25 2.14
C LYS A 327 8.15 16.62 0.81
N GLY A 328 8.73 17.06 -0.31
CA GLY A 328 8.46 16.47 -1.64
C GLY A 328 8.89 15.01 -1.71
N VAL A 329 10.13 14.73 -1.27
CA VAL A 329 10.72 13.39 -1.28
C VAL A 329 10.00 12.45 -0.32
N LEU A 330 9.71 12.88 0.92
CA LEU A 330 9.02 12.01 1.89
C LEU A 330 7.54 11.78 1.56
N ARG A 331 6.85 12.75 0.92
CA ARG A 331 5.49 12.53 0.40
C ARG A 331 5.44 11.57 -0.80
N GLU A 332 6.58 11.31 -1.43
CA GLU A 332 6.62 10.43 -2.60
C GLU A 332 7.14 9.04 -2.25
N ILE A 333 7.96 8.93 -1.18
CA ILE A 333 8.44 7.66 -0.63
C ILE A 333 7.38 7.01 0.27
N TYR A 334 6.69 7.81 1.07
CA TYR A 334 5.62 7.41 1.96
C TYR A 334 4.32 8.07 1.55
#